data_AF-F9X5E1-F1
#
_entry.id   AF-F9X5E1-F1
#
_cell.length_a   1.000
_cell.length_b   1.000
_cell.length_c   1.000
_cell.angle_alpha   90.00
_cell.angle_beta   90.00
_cell.angle_gamma   90.00
#
_symmetry.space_group_name_H-M   'P 1'
#
loop_
_entity.id
_entity.type
_entity.pdbx_description
1 polymer ?
#
loop_
_entity_poly.entity_id
_entity_poly.type
_entity_poly.pdbx_seq_one_letter_code
_entity_poly.pdbx_strand_id
1 'polypeptide(L)'
;MASAQRGDKVVHQDYIARIRYSNALPPPPHPPKLLEIPGTGLSGGQYTSAAYASRLAREQPLSVEIDAELGMPIDLVGIPGVFEGDDSAISVRPGPPNHHPADKALLRPLAALSKAGGATGAVSFLRRTEYTSSQNTQHFTSSTSKDLLKLRNDAKKKKATVNKDDPINIMRDIVKGFDVAYPRDAYKGEDSTTNLRGAQPSDAELSAWKNPKHPTNPDLKLLDSYPVLPDPEAIPTTGFFLIMKFITNPLRKGEYDDRLDTAIVRPVIDEDAEVAFSEKLREWEESRSTRPEPIREYDYDYYLPENPEAVRNLKRKLDVNDPENEDPALYTDEVADDQMAFKYKRLRTYETYNQHGDVNNLYNDTVALALHDPETEEGHAKRLAKGAYFYPIVQRTGLRPKRVVGSRMYDQQEKIDELNVMVTEPNDDLQASQMEKRAMLDPALRVDEVV
;
A
#
# COMPACT_ATOMS: atom_id res chain seq x y z
N MET A 1 90.56 -23.64 84.71
CA MET A 1 91.16 -24.71 83.88
C MET A 1 90.72 -24.49 82.46
N ALA A 2 91.63 -24.02 81.61
CA ALA A 2 91.40 -23.70 80.20
C ALA A 2 91.69 -24.92 79.33
N SER A 3 90.91 -25.10 78.26
CA SER A 3 91.30 -25.74 76.98
C SER A 3 90.02 -25.99 76.18
N ALA A 4 89.98 -25.99 74.86
CA ALA A 4 90.84 -25.52 73.80
C ALA A 4 89.93 -25.52 72.57
N GLN A 5 90.00 -24.48 71.75
CA GLN A 5 89.11 -24.30 70.61
C GLN A 5 89.66 -25.09 69.40
N ARG A 6 88.83 -25.90 68.75
CA ARG A 6 89.17 -26.64 67.52
C ARG A 6 88.24 -26.23 66.38
N GLY A 7 88.86 -25.62 65.36
CA GLY A 7 88.57 -25.73 63.92
C GLY A 7 87.14 -25.52 63.44
N ASP A 8 86.89 -24.34 62.88
CA ASP A 8 85.64 -23.91 62.25
C ASP A 8 85.25 -24.82 61.08
N LYS A 9 84.09 -25.47 61.16
CA LYS A 9 83.48 -26.25 60.08
C LYS A 9 82.57 -25.31 59.28
N VAL A 10 82.77 -25.23 57.97
CA VAL A 10 81.90 -24.48 57.05
C VAL A 10 80.44 -24.91 57.25
N VAL A 11 79.61 -23.98 57.73
CA VAL A 11 78.19 -24.23 58.03
C VAL A 11 77.37 -23.96 56.77
N HIS A 12 76.81 -24.99 56.15
CA HIS A 12 75.78 -24.82 55.11
C HIS A 12 74.47 -24.44 55.79
N GLN A 13 74.17 -23.14 55.83
CA GLN A 13 72.86 -22.64 56.23
C GLN A 13 71.99 -22.54 54.98
N ASP A 14 70.94 -23.37 54.92
CA ASP A 14 69.92 -23.31 53.87
C ASP A 14 68.55 -23.05 54.50
N TYR A 15 67.62 -22.46 53.75
CA TYR A 15 66.33 -22.02 54.30
C TYR A 15 65.45 -23.21 54.68
N ILE A 16 65.21 -23.42 55.98
CA ILE A 16 64.40 -24.54 56.47
C ILE A 16 62.91 -24.18 56.36
N ALA A 17 62.30 -24.55 55.22
CA ALA A 17 60.86 -24.50 55.02
C ALA A 17 60.23 -25.89 55.17
N ARG A 18 59.14 -25.99 55.94
CA ARG A 18 58.39 -27.23 56.10
C ARG A 18 57.49 -27.47 54.89
N ILE A 19 57.97 -28.25 53.93
CA ILE A 19 57.18 -28.62 52.75
C ILE A 19 56.17 -29.70 53.13
N ARG A 20 54.87 -29.40 53.04
CA ARG A 20 53.78 -30.37 53.17
C ARG A 20 52.88 -30.32 51.94
N TYR A 21 52.51 -31.48 51.42
CA TYR A 21 51.49 -31.62 50.38
C TYR A 21 50.12 -31.77 51.06
N SER A 22 49.14 -30.97 50.65
CA SER A 22 47.76 -31.04 51.15
C SER A 22 46.82 -31.28 49.98
N ASN A 23 45.88 -32.22 50.15
CA ASN A 23 44.80 -32.49 49.21
C ASN A 23 43.46 -32.24 49.92
N ALA A 24 43.16 -30.97 50.21
CA ALA A 24 41.90 -30.60 50.82
C ALA A 24 40.76 -30.81 49.82
N LEU A 25 39.84 -31.71 50.15
CA LEU A 25 38.67 -31.98 49.31
C LEU A 25 37.72 -30.76 49.31
N PRO A 26 37.05 -30.47 48.18
CA PRO A 26 36.05 -29.42 48.14
C PRO A 26 34.85 -29.78 49.04
N PRO A 27 34.14 -28.78 49.59
CA PRO A 27 32.92 -29.03 50.33
C PRO A 27 31.83 -29.64 49.41
N PRO A 28 30.87 -30.40 49.98
CA PRO A 28 29.82 -31.04 49.19
C PRO A 28 28.98 -30.02 48.41
N PRO A 29 28.70 -30.25 47.11
CA PRO A 29 28.18 -29.23 46.19
C PRO A 29 26.67 -28.93 46.30
N HIS A 30 25.92 -29.67 47.13
CA HIS A 30 24.46 -29.50 47.34
C HIS A 30 23.67 -29.05 46.10
N PRO A 31 23.68 -29.82 44.99
CA PRO A 31 22.94 -29.43 43.80
C PRO A 31 21.42 -29.41 44.08
N PRO A 32 20.65 -28.62 43.31
CA PRO A 32 19.20 -28.59 43.45
C PRO A 32 18.61 -29.98 43.22
N LYS A 33 17.63 -30.36 44.04
CA LYS A 33 16.94 -31.65 43.91
C LYS A 33 15.93 -31.57 42.78
N LEU A 34 16.04 -32.47 41.80
CA LEU A 34 15.01 -32.64 40.78
C LEU A 34 13.78 -33.29 41.42
N LEU A 35 12.61 -32.76 41.12
CA LEU A 35 11.33 -33.32 41.54
C LEU A 35 10.81 -34.26 40.45
N GLU A 36 10.17 -35.35 40.86
CA GLU A 36 9.49 -36.25 39.95
C GLU A 36 8.18 -35.61 39.47
N ILE A 37 8.06 -35.42 38.16
CA ILE A 37 6.84 -34.89 37.54
C ILE A 37 5.88 -36.08 37.37
N PRO A 38 4.66 -36.04 37.94
CA PRO A 38 3.74 -37.17 37.87
C PRO A 38 3.29 -37.41 36.42
N GLY A 39 3.64 -38.57 35.87
CA GLY A 39 3.20 -39.03 34.55
C GLY A 39 2.06 -40.04 34.63
N THR A 40 1.13 -40.00 33.68
CA THR A 40 0.12 -41.05 33.49
C THR A 40 0.77 -42.24 32.77
N GLY A 41 1.54 -43.04 33.51
CA GLY A 41 2.13 -44.27 32.99
C GLY A 41 1.07 -45.29 32.52
N LEU A 42 1.49 -46.52 32.22
CA LEU A 42 0.59 -47.61 31.82
C LEU A 42 -0.48 -47.94 32.89
N SER A 43 -0.18 -47.66 34.16
CA SER A 43 -1.13 -47.78 35.28
C SER A 43 -2.28 -46.76 35.23
N GLY A 44 -2.12 -45.67 34.47
CA GLY A 44 -3.13 -44.62 34.31
C GLY A 44 -4.33 -45.00 33.43
N GLY A 45 -4.37 -46.22 32.88
CA GLY A 45 -5.53 -46.80 32.19
C GLY A 45 -5.86 -46.19 30.81
N GLN A 46 -5.34 -45.01 30.49
CA GLN A 46 -5.58 -44.31 29.23
C GLN A 46 -5.13 -45.16 28.03
N TYR A 47 -3.94 -45.76 28.10
CA TYR A 47 -3.35 -46.58 27.05
C TYR A 47 -3.90 -48.00 26.96
N THR A 48 -4.52 -48.51 28.03
CA THR A 48 -5.13 -49.86 28.07
C THR A 48 -6.63 -49.81 27.83
N SER A 49 -7.21 -48.62 27.69
CA SER A 49 -8.64 -48.45 27.40
C SER A 49 -8.98 -48.92 25.98
N ALA A 50 -10.14 -49.56 25.79
CA ALA A 50 -10.63 -49.96 24.47
C ALA A 50 -10.85 -48.75 23.53
N ALA A 51 -11.14 -47.57 24.10
CA ALA A 51 -11.27 -46.32 23.35
C ALA A 51 -9.96 -45.93 22.65
N TYR A 52 -8.81 -46.21 23.26
CA TYR A 52 -7.50 -45.94 22.66
C TYR A 52 -7.29 -46.72 21.35
N ALA A 53 -7.78 -47.97 21.28
CA ALA A 53 -7.71 -48.82 20.10
C ALA A 53 -8.85 -48.58 19.08
N SER A 54 -9.85 -47.76 19.42
CA SER A 54 -11.05 -47.56 18.57
C SER A 54 -10.73 -46.96 17.20
N ARG A 55 -9.73 -46.08 17.13
CA ARG A 55 -9.26 -45.50 15.87
C ARG A 55 -8.69 -46.57 14.95
N LEU A 56 -7.83 -47.44 15.50
CA LEU A 56 -7.25 -48.55 14.75
C LEU A 56 -8.33 -49.50 14.24
N ALA A 57 -9.33 -49.81 15.06
CA ALA A 57 -10.44 -50.66 14.66
C ALA A 57 -11.27 -50.08 13.51
N ARG A 58 -11.46 -48.75 13.47
CA ARG A 58 -12.18 -48.07 12.36
C ARG A 58 -11.38 -47.96 11.07
N GLU A 59 -10.05 -47.99 11.16
CA GLU A 59 -9.15 -47.99 10.01
C GLU A 59 -9.03 -49.38 9.36
N GLN A 60 -9.49 -50.46 10.03
CA GLN A 60 -9.54 -51.79 9.42
C GLN A 60 -10.54 -51.80 8.26
N PRO A 61 -10.12 -52.22 7.04
CA PRO A 61 -11.02 -52.36 5.91
C PRO A 61 -12.17 -53.33 6.23
N LEU A 62 -13.39 -52.91 5.95
CA LEU A 62 -14.55 -53.77 6.10
C LEU A 62 -14.53 -54.86 5.02
N SER A 63 -14.87 -56.08 5.42
CA SER A 63 -15.13 -57.13 4.44
C SER A 63 -16.36 -56.77 3.63
N VAL A 64 -16.23 -56.84 2.31
CA VAL A 64 -17.32 -56.67 1.34
C VAL A 64 -17.94 -58.00 0.91
N GLU A 65 -17.44 -59.12 1.45
CA GLU A 65 -17.97 -60.46 1.21
C GLU A 65 -19.25 -60.66 2.03
N ILE A 66 -20.41 -60.53 1.38
CA ILE A 66 -21.73 -60.65 2.02
C ILE A 66 -22.15 -62.13 2.18
N ASP A 67 -21.96 -62.91 1.11
CA ASP A 67 -22.30 -64.33 1.02
C ASP A 67 -21.30 -65.02 0.06
N ALA A 68 -21.34 -66.35 -0.03
CA ALA A 68 -20.50 -67.17 -0.89
C ALA A 68 -20.55 -66.74 -2.37
N GLU A 69 -21.67 -66.17 -2.83
CA GLU A 69 -21.87 -65.70 -4.22
C GLU A 69 -21.79 -64.17 -4.35
N LEU A 70 -21.21 -63.46 -3.36
CA LEU A 70 -20.99 -62.01 -3.37
C LEU A 70 -22.27 -61.19 -3.66
N GLY A 71 -23.43 -61.69 -3.22
CA GLY A 71 -24.73 -61.05 -3.44
C GLY A 71 -25.29 -61.19 -4.86
N MET A 72 -24.69 -62.01 -5.72
CA MET A 72 -25.18 -62.33 -7.07
C MET A 72 -25.57 -63.81 -7.15
N PRO A 73 -26.80 -64.19 -6.73
CA PRO A 73 -27.20 -65.58 -6.69
C PRO A 73 -27.27 -66.20 -8.09
N ILE A 74 -26.53 -67.29 -8.33
CA ILE A 74 -26.55 -68.03 -9.60
C ILE A 74 -27.59 -69.16 -9.51
N ASP A 75 -28.85 -68.80 -9.74
CA ASP A 75 -29.96 -69.76 -9.77
C ASP A 75 -30.57 -69.85 -11.18
N LEU A 76 -30.77 -71.09 -11.65
CA LEU A 76 -31.38 -71.38 -12.95
C LEU A 76 -32.90 -71.57 -12.84
N VAL A 77 -33.43 -71.69 -11.61
CA VAL A 77 -34.86 -71.88 -11.35
C VAL A 77 -35.63 -70.61 -11.75
N GLY A 78 -36.57 -70.75 -12.68
CA GLY A 78 -37.41 -69.66 -13.18
C GLY A 78 -36.94 -69.01 -14.48
N ILE A 79 -35.79 -69.40 -15.02
CA ILE A 79 -35.36 -68.96 -16.35
C ILE A 79 -36.06 -69.83 -17.42
N PRO A 80 -36.77 -69.23 -18.39
CA PRO A 80 -37.47 -70.00 -19.43
C PRO A 80 -36.50 -70.85 -20.27
N GLY A 81 -36.86 -72.11 -20.55
CA GLY A 81 -36.18 -72.97 -21.52
C GLY A 81 -34.90 -73.67 -21.05
N VAL A 82 -34.27 -73.23 -19.95
CA VAL A 82 -32.96 -73.76 -19.51
C VAL A 82 -32.99 -75.24 -19.16
N PHE A 83 -34.04 -75.72 -18.48
CA PHE A 83 -34.18 -77.16 -18.17
C PHE A 83 -34.63 -78.00 -19.38
N GLU A 84 -35.06 -77.36 -20.47
CA GLU A 84 -35.47 -78.01 -21.73
C GLU A 84 -34.32 -78.06 -22.76
N GLY A 85 -33.15 -77.52 -22.41
CA GLY A 85 -31.96 -77.48 -23.26
C GLY A 85 -31.85 -76.23 -24.15
N ASP A 86 -32.71 -75.23 -23.94
CA ASP A 86 -32.60 -73.92 -24.58
C ASP A 86 -31.91 -72.91 -23.64
N ASP A 87 -30.61 -72.70 -23.88
CA ASP A 87 -29.77 -71.75 -23.13
C ASP A 87 -29.87 -70.31 -23.65
N SER A 88 -30.79 -70.02 -24.58
CA SER A 88 -30.90 -68.70 -25.22
C SER A 88 -31.09 -67.56 -24.21
N ALA A 89 -31.82 -67.82 -23.11
CA ALA A 89 -32.12 -66.85 -22.06
C ALA A 89 -30.89 -66.39 -21.25
N ILE A 90 -29.90 -67.27 -21.08
CA ILE A 90 -28.64 -66.97 -20.37
C ILE A 90 -27.50 -66.61 -21.33
N SER A 91 -27.68 -66.88 -22.62
CA SER A 91 -26.70 -66.59 -23.66
C SER A 91 -26.56 -65.08 -23.94
N VAL A 92 -25.37 -64.67 -24.36
CA VAL A 92 -25.13 -63.29 -24.79
C VAL A 92 -25.91 -63.01 -26.07
N ARG A 93 -26.72 -61.94 -26.07
CA ARG A 93 -27.48 -61.53 -27.26
C ARG A 93 -26.52 -61.15 -28.41
N PRO A 94 -26.81 -61.56 -29.66
CA PRO A 94 -25.96 -61.21 -30.80
C PRO A 94 -26.15 -59.73 -31.20
N GLY A 95 -25.05 -58.98 -31.27
CA GLY A 95 -25.01 -57.57 -31.72
C GLY A 95 -24.34 -56.62 -30.73
N PRO A 96 -23.85 -55.44 -31.16
CA PRO A 96 -23.24 -54.47 -30.26
C PRO A 96 -24.30 -53.90 -29.30
N PRO A 97 -24.16 -54.10 -27.98
CA PRO A 97 -25.13 -53.58 -27.02
C PRO A 97 -25.03 -52.05 -26.90
N ASN A 98 -26.17 -51.38 -26.85
CA ASN A 98 -26.24 -49.96 -26.49
C ASN A 98 -26.16 -49.85 -24.96
N HIS A 99 -24.98 -49.48 -24.44
CA HIS A 99 -24.78 -49.32 -23.00
C HIS A 99 -25.42 -48.03 -22.47
N HIS A 100 -26.05 -48.10 -21.30
CA HIS A 100 -26.54 -46.91 -20.61
C HIS A 100 -25.34 -46.04 -20.17
N PRO A 101 -25.44 -44.69 -20.18
CA PRO A 101 -24.33 -43.82 -19.79
C PRO A 101 -23.81 -44.08 -18.37
N ALA A 102 -24.66 -44.52 -17.43
CA ALA A 102 -24.24 -44.90 -16.08
C ALA A 102 -23.29 -46.13 -16.07
N ASP A 103 -23.52 -47.11 -16.96
CA ASP A 103 -22.75 -48.36 -17.02
C ASP A 103 -21.40 -48.15 -17.72
N LYS A 104 -21.30 -47.11 -18.55
CA LYS A 104 -20.08 -46.78 -19.30
C LYS A 104 -18.87 -46.55 -18.38
N ALA A 105 -19.10 -46.08 -17.15
CA ALA A 105 -18.05 -45.89 -16.16
C ALA A 105 -17.56 -47.20 -15.54
N LEU A 106 -18.43 -48.22 -15.43
CA LEU A 106 -18.15 -49.55 -14.88
C LEU A 106 -17.37 -50.42 -15.87
N LEU A 107 -17.59 -50.22 -17.17
CA LEU A 107 -16.89 -50.93 -18.25
C LEU A 107 -15.45 -50.42 -18.52
N ARG A 108 -14.96 -49.44 -17.74
CA ARG A 108 -13.60 -48.92 -17.91
C ARG A 108 -12.58 -50.00 -17.53
N PRO A 109 -11.56 -50.27 -18.37
CA PRO A 109 -10.53 -51.24 -18.02
C PRO A 109 -9.72 -50.73 -16.82
N LEU A 110 -9.18 -51.65 -16.02
CA LEU A 110 -8.38 -51.30 -14.82
C LEU A 110 -7.23 -50.34 -15.13
N ALA A 111 -6.63 -50.44 -16.32
CA ALA A 111 -5.57 -49.54 -16.79
C ALA A 111 -6.04 -48.08 -17.00
N ALA A 112 -7.33 -47.87 -17.30
CA ALA A 112 -7.90 -46.53 -17.43
C ALA A 112 -8.30 -45.93 -16.08
N LEU A 113 -8.38 -46.74 -15.01
CA LEU A 113 -8.69 -46.27 -13.67
C LEU A 113 -7.45 -45.67 -12.96
N SER A 114 -6.25 -46.15 -13.29
CA SER A 114 -5.01 -45.71 -12.61
C SER A 114 -4.47 -44.37 -13.10
N LYS A 115 -4.91 -43.90 -14.27
CA LYS A 115 -4.52 -42.60 -14.80
C LYS A 115 -5.52 -41.56 -14.34
N ALA A 116 -5.40 -41.17 -13.07
CA ALA A 116 -5.68 -39.78 -12.74
C ALA A 116 -4.78 -38.99 -13.69
N GLY A 117 -5.37 -38.36 -14.70
CA GLY A 117 -4.63 -37.47 -15.58
C GLY A 117 -3.84 -36.56 -14.66
N GLY A 118 -2.51 -36.53 -14.84
CA GLY A 118 -1.63 -35.57 -14.20
C GLY A 118 -1.98 -34.18 -14.70
N ALA A 119 -3.19 -33.73 -14.37
CA ALA A 119 -3.63 -32.38 -14.44
C ALA A 119 -2.74 -31.67 -13.46
N THR A 120 -1.75 -30.94 -13.98
CA THR A 120 -1.65 -29.48 -13.79
C THR A 120 -2.18 -28.98 -12.46
N GLY A 121 -1.87 -29.65 -11.36
CA GLY A 121 -2.04 -29.12 -10.03
C GLY A 121 -1.13 -27.93 -9.98
N ALA A 122 -1.69 -26.75 -9.81
CA ALA A 122 -0.91 -25.54 -9.60
C ALA A 122 -0.20 -25.69 -8.26
N VAL A 123 0.96 -26.34 -8.29
CA VAL A 123 1.83 -26.45 -7.15
C VAL A 123 2.54 -25.10 -7.01
N SER A 124 2.26 -24.37 -5.93
CA SER A 124 2.70 -22.97 -5.73
C SER A 124 4.22 -22.80 -5.76
N PHE A 125 4.99 -23.86 -5.48
CA PHE A 125 6.45 -23.85 -5.55
C PHE A 125 7.01 -24.18 -6.94
N LEU A 126 6.23 -24.81 -7.82
CA LEU A 126 6.72 -25.27 -9.12
C LEU A 126 6.42 -24.21 -10.18
N ARG A 127 7.37 -23.30 -10.37
CA ARG A 127 7.30 -22.29 -11.45
C ARG A 127 7.56 -22.95 -12.81
N ARG A 128 6.90 -22.43 -13.84
CA ARG A 128 7.20 -22.80 -15.24
C ARG A 128 8.61 -22.31 -15.59
N THR A 129 9.35 -23.11 -16.35
CA THR A 129 10.67 -22.72 -16.84
C THR A 129 10.54 -21.62 -17.88
N GLU A 130 11.25 -20.51 -17.69
CA GLU A 130 11.49 -19.51 -18.73
C GLU A 130 12.47 -20.08 -19.75
N TYR A 131 12.13 -19.97 -21.03
CA TYR A 131 13.08 -20.16 -22.12
C TYR A 131 13.68 -18.80 -22.45
N THR A 132 15.00 -18.75 -22.64
CA THR A 132 15.74 -17.55 -23.02
C THR A 132 15.23 -17.00 -24.35
N SER A 133 14.19 -16.17 -24.29
CA SER A 133 13.72 -15.38 -25.41
C SER A 133 14.56 -14.12 -25.49
N SER A 134 15.08 -13.81 -26.68
CA SER A 134 15.93 -12.64 -26.94
C SER A 134 15.13 -11.33 -26.95
N GLN A 135 14.39 -11.05 -25.87
CA GLN A 135 13.63 -9.81 -25.66
C GLN A 135 14.06 -9.06 -24.39
N ASN A 136 15.30 -9.24 -23.92
CA ASN A 136 15.94 -8.11 -23.27
C ASN A 136 16.10 -7.02 -24.33
N THR A 137 15.51 -5.85 -24.08
CA THR A 137 15.66 -4.63 -24.87
C THR A 137 17.13 -4.20 -24.86
N GLN A 138 17.91 -4.86 -25.70
CA GLN A 138 19.21 -4.39 -26.11
C GLN A 138 18.94 -3.28 -27.12
N HIS A 139 19.06 -2.03 -26.67
CA HIS A 139 19.22 -0.89 -27.56
C HIS A 139 20.59 -1.00 -28.24
N PHE A 140 20.74 -1.94 -29.17
CA PHE A 140 21.77 -1.87 -30.17
C PHE A 140 21.30 -0.86 -31.21
N THR A 141 21.81 0.36 -31.12
CA THR A 141 21.92 1.25 -32.28
C THR A 141 22.87 0.57 -33.27
N SER A 142 22.31 -0.37 -34.04
CA SER A 142 23.03 -1.12 -35.03
C SER A 142 23.29 -0.18 -36.20
N SER A 143 24.46 0.48 -36.16
CA SER A 143 25.11 1.10 -37.31
C SER A 143 25.39 0.02 -38.34
N THR A 144 24.36 -0.33 -39.12
CA THR A 144 24.49 -1.17 -40.30
C THR A 144 24.41 -0.27 -41.52
N SER A 145 25.35 -0.50 -42.43
CA SER A 145 25.56 0.26 -43.67
C SER A 145 24.35 0.28 -44.63
N LYS A 146 23.26 -0.44 -44.32
CA LYS A 146 22.01 -0.40 -45.08
C LYS A 146 21.12 0.80 -44.74
N ASP A 147 21.26 1.43 -43.57
CA ASP A 147 20.52 2.67 -43.24
C ASP A 147 21.16 3.93 -43.84
N LEU A 148 22.44 3.87 -44.24
CA LEU A 148 23.10 4.96 -44.97
C LEU A 148 22.62 5.10 -46.42
N LEU A 149 21.97 4.08 -46.99
CA LEU A 149 21.51 4.05 -48.39
C LEU A 149 20.05 4.49 -48.57
N LYS A 150 19.31 4.75 -47.47
CA LYS A 150 17.95 5.32 -47.52
C LYS A 150 17.91 6.84 -47.38
N LEU A 151 19.06 7.52 -47.40
CA LEU A 151 19.16 8.98 -47.38
C LEU A 151 19.50 9.54 -48.76
N ARG A 152 18.75 9.17 -49.81
CA ARG A 152 18.92 9.85 -51.11
C ARG A 152 17.76 9.78 -52.09
N ASN A 153 16.49 9.81 -51.67
CA ASN A 153 15.39 10.19 -52.58
C ASN A 153 14.05 10.43 -51.86
N ASP A 154 14.04 11.35 -50.89
CA ASP A 154 12.80 12.05 -50.54
C ASP A 154 13.11 13.55 -50.45
N ALA A 155 13.16 14.20 -51.61
CA ALA A 155 13.11 15.64 -51.73
C ALA A 155 11.66 16.12 -51.48
N LYS A 156 11.11 15.82 -50.31
CA LYS A 156 9.88 16.45 -49.83
C LYS A 156 10.27 17.49 -48.79
N LYS A 157 10.32 18.74 -49.27
CA LYS A 157 10.25 19.99 -48.50
C LYS A 157 10.91 19.91 -47.11
N LYS A 158 12.20 20.25 -47.03
CA LYS A 158 12.77 20.75 -45.77
C LYS A 158 11.94 21.95 -45.34
N LYS A 159 10.95 21.74 -44.46
CA LYS A 159 10.34 22.83 -43.69
C LYS A 159 11.51 23.51 -42.95
N ALA A 160 11.52 24.84 -42.94
CA ALA A 160 12.47 25.61 -42.16
C ALA A 160 12.54 24.98 -40.76
N THR A 161 13.75 24.64 -40.31
CA THR A 161 13.98 24.14 -38.96
C THR A 161 13.76 25.31 -38.01
N VAL A 162 12.51 25.55 -37.64
CA VAL A 162 12.20 26.46 -36.55
C VAL A 162 12.89 25.89 -35.31
N ASN A 163 13.64 26.71 -34.58
CA ASN A 163 14.36 26.22 -33.40
C ASN A 163 13.32 25.68 -32.42
N LYS A 164 13.41 24.38 -32.11
CA LYS A 164 12.45 23.73 -31.21
C LYS A 164 12.51 24.30 -29.79
N ASP A 165 13.64 24.90 -29.44
CA ASP A 165 13.90 25.48 -28.13
C ASP A 165 13.49 26.97 -28.04
N ASP A 166 12.95 27.56 -29.12
CA ASP A 166 12.41 28.92 -29.05
C ASP A 166 11.15 28.92 -28.16
N PRO A 167 11.06 29.79 -27.12
CA PRO A 167 9.93 29.82 -26.19
C PRO A 167 8.56 29.93 -26.88
N ILE A 168 8.49 30.69 -27.98
CA ILE A 168 7.25 30.86 -28.76
C ILE A 168 6.84 29.55 -29.44
N ASN A 169 7.79 28.75 -29.94
CA ASN A 169 7.46 27.46 -30.54
C ASN A 169 7.01 26.45 -29.49
N ILE A 170 7.67 26.44 -28.33
CA ILE A 170 7.25 25.64 -27.19
C ILE A 170 5.80 25.99 -26.81
N MET A 171 5.48 27.28 -26.68
CA MET A 171 4.11 27.73 -26.41
C MET A 171 3.12 27.29 -27.50
N ARG A 172 3.47 27.42 -28.78
CA ARG A 172 2.61 26.99 -29.89
C ARG A 172 2.38 25.47 -29.91
N ASP A 173 3.39 24.68 -29.57
CA ASP A 173 3.26 23.22 -29.47
C ASP A 173 2.46 22.79 -28.24
N ILE A 174 2.55 23.53 -27.13
CA ILE A 174 1.67 23.35 -25.96
C ILE A 174 0.22 23.61 -26.34
N VAL A 175 -0.07 24.77 -26.95
CA VAL A 175 -1.43 25.14 -27.41
C VAL A 175 -1.95 24.13 -28.43
N LYS A 176 -1.10 23.63 -29.34
CA LYS A 176 -1.48 22.55 -30.26
C LYS A 176 -1.98 21.31 -29.54
N GLY A 177 -1.38 20.94 -28.40
CA GLY A 177 -1.85 19.82 -27.57
C GLY A 177 -3.28 20.02 -27.08
N PHE A 178 -3.58 21.23 -26.58
CA PHE A 178 -4.94 21.61 -26.17
C PHE A 178 -5.92 21.68 -27.36
N ASP A 179 -5.51 22.24 -28.49
CA ASP A 179 -6.33 22.32 -29.71
C ASP A 179 -6.66 20.92 -30.28
N VAL A 180 -5.75 19.95 -30.17
CA VAL A 180 -5.99 18.55 -30.58
C VAL A 180 -6.99 17.87 -29.64
N ALA A 181 -6.87 18.12 -28.34
CA ALA A 181 -7.78 17.56 -27.33
C ALA A 181 -9.19 18.17 -27.42
N TYR A 182 -9.28 19.49 -27.58
CA TYR A 182 -10.51 20.28 -27.64
C TYR A 182 -10.59 21.17 -28.90
N PRO A 183 -10.87 20.61 -30.09
CA PRO A 183 -10.89 21.37 -31.34
C PRO A 183 -11.97 22.46 -31.42
N ARG A 184 -12.96 22.45 -30.51
CA ARG A 184 -14.04 23.46 -30.46
C ARG A 184 -13.57 24.79 -29.90
N ASP A 185 -12.61 24.74 -28.98
CA ASP A 185 -12.13 25.90 -28.22
C ASP A 185 -10.87 26.50 -28.85
N ALA A 186 -10.36 25.89 -29.92
CA ALA A 186 -9.15 26.30 -30.60
C ALA A 186 -9.25 27.74 -31.15
N TYR A 187 -8.32 28.59 -30.73
CA TYR A 187 -8.24 29.98 -31.14
C TYR A 187 -7.74 30.11 -32.59
N LYS A 188 -8.55 30.75 -33.45
CA LYS A 188 -8.27 30.90 -34.90
C LYS A 188 -7.90 32.33 -35.32
N GLY A 189 -7.79 33.26 -34.37
CA GLY A 189 -7.46 34.66 -34.61
C GLY A 189 -5.98 34.90 -34.90
N GLU A 190 -5.60 36.17 -34.97
CA GLU A 190 -4.20 36.60 -35.07
C GLU A 190 -3.50 36.50 -33.69
N ASP A 191 -2.18 36.29 -33.71
CA ASP A 191 -1.36 36.20 -32.50
C ASP A 191 -1.41 37.55 -31.75
N SER A 192 -1.85 37.51 -30.50
CA SER A 192 -1.88 38.65 -29.57
C SER A 192 -0.88 38.41 -28.42
N THR A 193 -0.68 39.41 -27.57
CA THR A 193 0.13 39.27 -26.34
C THR A 193 -0.46 38.28 -25.34
N THR A 194 -1.79 38.06 -25.39
CA THR A 194 -2.52 37.16 -24.49
C THR A 194 -2.87 35.81 -25.13
N ASN A 195 -3.18 35.79 -26.43
CA ASN A 195 -3.63 34.60 -27.14
C ASN A 195 -2.70 34.27 -28.30
N LEU A 196 -2.10 33.07 -28.26
CA LEU A 196 -1.22 32.55 -29.31
C LEU A 196 -1.93 31.46 -30.08
N ARG A 197 -1.82 31.48 -31.42
CA ARG A 197 -2.37 30.40 -32.24
C ARG A 197 -1.47 29.16 -32.15
N GLY A 198 -2.08 28.01 -31.86
CA GLY A 198 -1.39 26.72 -31.83
C GLY A 198 -0.71 26.36 -33.15
N ALA A 199 0.33 25.55 -33.06
CA ALA A 199 0.94 24.94 -34.24
C ALA A 199 -0.09 24.04 -34.95
N GLN A 200 -0.02 23.97 -36.29
CA GLN A 200 -0.98 23.17 -37.04
C GLN A 200 -0.83 21.67 -36.72
N PRO A 201 -1.90 20.99 -36.27
CA PRO A 201 -1.87 19.56 -36.02
C PRO A 201 -1.75 18.80 -37.33
N SER A 202 -1.00 17.70 -37.29
CA SER A 202 -0.87 16.79 -38.43
C SER A 202 -2.04 15.79 -38.46
N ASP A 203 -2.37 15.30 -39.66
CA ASP A 203 -3.41 14.28 -39.83
C ASP A 203 -3.12 13.01 -39.02
N ALA A 204 -1.83 12.67 -38.84
CA ALA A 204 -1.39 11.54 -38.03
C ALA A 204 -1.76 11.72 -36.55
N GLU A 205 -1.52 12.90 -35.97
CA GLU A 205 -1.86 13.21 -34.58
C GLU A 205 -3.38 13.20 -34.37
N LEU A 206 -4.14 13.79 -35.29
CA LEU A 206 -5.61 13.76 -35.23
C LEU A 206 -6.16 12.32 -35.32
N SER A 207 -5.55 11.47 -36.16
CA SER A 207 -5.93 10.06 -36.26
C SER A 207 -5.58 9.26 -35.00
N ALA A 208 -4.44 9.57 -34.37
CA ALA A 208 -3.98 8.92 -33.15
C ALA A 208 -4.84 9.30 -31.95
N TRP A 209 -5.26 10.56 -31.86
CA TRP A 209 -6.17 11.02 -30.81
C TRP A 209 -7.56 10.38 -30.92
N LYS A 210 -8.10 10.26 -32.14
CA LYS A 210 -9.41 9.62 -32.38
C LYS A 210 -9.41 8.11 -32.06
N ASN A 211 -8.30 7.43 -32.30
CA ASN A 211 -8.15 5.98 -32.08
C ASN A 211 -6.85 5.70 -31.32
N PRO A 212 -6.83 5.95 -30.01
CA PRO A 212 -5.62 5.80 -29.21
C PRO A 212 -5.20 4.33 -29.15
N LYS A 213 -3.91 4.09 -29.39
CA LYS A 213 -3.27 2.77 -29.26
C LYS A 213 -2.20 2.85 -28.19
N HIS A 214 -2.15 1.86 -27.32
CA HIS A 214 -1.14 1.83 -26.26
C HIS A 214 0.27 1.65 -26.87
N PRO A 215 1.26 2.45 -26.45
CA PRO A 215 2.56 2.56 -27.13
C PRO A 215 3.36 1.26 -27.15
N THR A 216 3.21 0.41 -26.13
CA THR A 216 3.97 -0.85 -25.99
C THR A 216 3.15 -2.09 -26.34
N ASN A 217 1.81 -2.02 -26.25
CA ASN A 217 0.94 -3.18 -26.40
C ASN A 217 -0.32 -2.78 -27.18
N PRO A 218 -0.34 -2.96 -28.51
CA PRO A 218 -1.43 -2.48 -29.36
C PRO A 218 -2.76 -3.20 -29.14
N ASP A 219 -2.77 -4.32 -28.41
CA ASP A 219 -4.00 -5.08 -28.12
C ASP A 219 -4.84 -4.46 -27.00
N LEU A 220 -4.25 -3.55 -26.21
CA LEU A 220 -4.97 -2.82 -25.17
C LEU A 220 -5.90 -1.78 -25.78
N LYS A 221 -7.11 -1.69 -25.23
CA LYS A 221 -8.15 -0.74 -25.65
C LYS A 221 -8.32 0.33 -24.58
N LEU A 222 -8.57 1.56 -25.03
CA LEU A 222 -8.99 2.64 -24.14
C LEU A 222 -10.35 2.29 -23.51
N LEU A 223 -10.40 2.26 -22.18
CA LEU A 223 -11.63 2.04 -21.42
C LEU A 223 -12.34 3.38 -21.17
N ASP A 224 -11.61 4.34 -20.63
CA ASP A 224 -12.15 5.63 -20.21
C ASP A 224 -11.07 6.73 -20.26
N SER A 225 -11.50 7.99 -20.34
CA SER A 225 -10.62 9.16 -20.39
C SER A 225 -11.12 10.24 -19.45
N TYR A 226 -10.25 10.68 -18.55
CA TYR A 226 -10.52 11.74 -17.58
C TYR A 226 -9.69 12.98 -17.93
N PRO A 227 -10.31 14.12 -18.28
CA PRO A 227 -9.56 15.36 -18.48
C PRO A 227 -9.01 15.87 -17.15
N VAL A 228 -7.77 16.36 -17.14
CA VAL A 228 -7.15 16.90 -15.94
C VAL A 228 -7.61 18.34 -15.73
N LEU A 229 -8.30 18.61 -14.63
CA LEU A 229 -8.94 19.90 -14.34
C LEU A 229 -8.55 20.39 -12.93
N PRO A 230 -8.41 21.71 -12.70
CA PRO A 230 -8.30 22.24 -11.34
C PRO A 230 -9.66 22.17 -10.63
N ASP A 231 -9.66 21.97 -9.32
CA ASP A 231 -10.83 22.15 -8.47
C ASP A 231 -10.69 23.47 -7.69
N PRO A 232 -11.26 24.58 -8.18
CA PRO A 232 -11.07 25.89 -7.56
C PRO A 232 -11.72 25.98 -6.18
N GLU A 233 -12.77 25.20 -5.92
CA GLU A 233 -13.53 25.33 -4.67
C GLU A 233 -12.86 24.57 -3.51
N ALA A 234 -12.11 23.52 -3.82
CA ALA A 234 -11.43 22.66 -2.84
C ALA A 234 -10.00 23.14 -2.48
N ILE A 235 -9.68 24.40 -2.77
CA ILE A 235 -8.43 25.02 -2.31
C ILE A 235 -8.59 25.36 -0.82
N PRO A 236 -7.80 24.77 0.08
CA PRO A 236 -7.90 25.10 1.50
C PRO A 236 -7.45 26.54 1.75
N THR A 237 -7.80 27.10 2.91
CA THR A 237 -7.37 28.46 3.30
C THR A 237 -5.85 28.64 3.23
N THR A 238 -5.06 27.61 3.54
CA THR A 238 -3.60 27.60 3.39
C THR A 238 -3.15 27.56 1.93
N GLY A 239 -4.00 27.15 1.01
CA GLY A 239 -3.75 27.09 -0.44
C GLY A 239 -3.19 25.77 -0.93
N PHE A 240 -2.86 24.85 -0.03
CA PHE A 240 -2.22 23.58 -0.34
C PHE A 240 -2.53 22.49 0.67
N PHE A 241 -2.34 21.26 0.22
CA PHE A 241 -2.40 20.06 1.05
C PHE A 241 -1.00 19.62 1.49
N LEU A 242 -0.98 18.83 2.56
CA LEU A 242 0.24 18.27 3.16
C LEU A 242 0.08 16.76 3.25
N ILE A 243 1.16 16.02 2.98
CA ILE A 243 1.22 14.58 3.27
C ILE A 243 1.99 14.37 4.57
N MET A 244 1.30 13.87 5.60
CA MET A 244 1.92 13.46 6.86
C MET A 244 2.03 11.94 6.91
N LYS A 245 3.25 11.39 6.99
CA LYS A 245 3.50 9.95 7.00
C LYS A 245 4.04 9.50 8.35
N PHE A 246 3.30 8.67 9.07
CA PHE A 246 3.80 8.05 10.30
C PHE A 246 4.78 6.91 9.99
N ILE A 247 5.97 6.95 10.61
CA ILE A 247 6.97 5.87 10.47
C ILE A 247 6.48 4.58 11.13
N THR A 248 5.73 4.72 12.22
CA THR A 248 5.11 3.62 12.97
C THR A 248 3.62 3.88 13.06
N ASN A 249 2.79 2.84 12.93
CA ASN A 249 1.34 2.95 13.08
C ASN A 249 1.00 3.72 14.39
N PRO A 250 0.25 4.85 14.32
CA PRO A 250 -0.10 5.64 15.50
C PRO A 250 -0.99 4.88 16.49
N LEU A 251 -1.73 3.87 16.02
CA LEU A 251 -2.66 3.05 16.79
C LEU A 251 -2.19 1.60 16.93
N ARG A 252 -2.92 0.80 17.73
CA ARG A 252 -2.56 -0.60 18.01
C ARG A 252 -2.59 -1.44 16.73
N LYS A 253 -1.79 -2.52 16.71
CA LYS A 253 -1.72 -3.45 15.57
C LYS A 253 -3.07 -4.15 15.39
N GLY A 254 -3.65 -4.04 14.20
CA GLY A 254 -4.96 -4.59 13.84
C GLY A 254 -5.43 -4.07 12.48
N GLU A 255 -6.75 -4.01 12.29
CA GLU A 255 -7.43 -3.42 11.14
C GLU A 255 -7.23 -1.89 11.08
N TYR A 256 -7.57 -1.28 9.94
CA TYR A 256 -7.55 0.17 9.77
C TYR A 256 -8.61 0.81 10.68
N ASP A 257 -8.23 1.85 11.42
CA ASP A 257 -9.15 2.57 12.31
C ASP A 257 -9.61 3.85 11.59
N ASP A 258 -10.90 3.91 11.26
CA ASP A 258 -11.50 5.01 10.48
C ASP A 258 -11.34 6.37 11.14
N ARG A 259 -11.10 6.43 12.47
CA ARG A 259 -10.83 7.69 13.19
C ARG A 259 -9.58 8.41 12.72
N LEU A 260 -8.67 7.71 12.05
CA LEU A 260 -7.48 8.30 11.43
C LEU A 260 -7.82 9.22 10.27
N ASP A 261 -8.95 9.01 9.59
CA ASP A 261 -9.35 9.79 8.40
C ASP A 261 -9.69 11.24 8.73
N THR A 262 -10.20 11.48 9.94
CA THR A 262 -10.64 12.80 10.40
C THR A 262 -9.80 13.31 11.57
N ALA A 263 -8.59 12.80 11.74
CA ALA A 263 -7.69 13.17 12.81
C ALA A 263 -7.15 14.59 12.66
N ILE A 264 -6.89 15.27 13.78
CA ILE A 264 -6.34 16.62 13.78
C ILE A 264 -4.87 16.58 14.18
N VAL A 265 -4.05 17.24 13.37
CA VAL A 265 -2.62 17.40 13.61
C VAL A 265 -2.36 18.87 13.93
N ARG A 266 -2.02 19.18 15.19
CA ARG A 266 -1.74 20.55 15.63
C ARG A 266 -0.22 20.76 15.71
N PRO A 267 0.37 21.74 14.99
CA PRO A 267 1.78 22.06 15.14
C PRO A 267 2.04 22.66 16.53
N VAL A 268 3.16 22.27 17.13
CA VAL A 268 3.70 22.77 18.38
C VAL A 268 5.11 23.26 18.08
N ILE A 269 5.40 24.49 18.52
CA ILE A 269 6.71 25.11 18.30
C ILE A 269 7.71 24.46 19.24
N ASP A 270 8.78 23.91 18.67
CA ASP A 270 9.95 23.44 19.41
C ASP A 270 11.04 24.51 19.28
N GLU A 271 11.44 25.12 20.40
CA GLU A 271 12.42 26.21 20.43
C GLU A 271 13.77 25.78 19.85
N ASP A 272 14.21 24.54 20.13
CA ASP A 272 15.46 24.01 19.62
C ASP A 272 15.43 23.86 18.08
N ALA A 273 14.27 23.46 17.54
CA ALA A 273 14.06 23.34 16.10
C ALA A 273 13.99 24.72 15.42
N GLU A 274 13.41 25.72 16.08
CA GLU A 274 13.33 27.10 15.58
C GLU A 274 14.73 27.74 15.50
N VAL A 275 15.58 27.53 16.51
CA VAL A 275 16.97 28.00 16.48
C VAL A 275 17.72 27.36 15.31
N ALA A 276 17.63 26.03 15.15
CA ALA A 276 18.27 25.33 14.04
C ALA A 276 17.75 25.79 12.67
N PHE A 277 16.45 26.09 12.56
CA PHE A 277 15.86 26.66 11.36
C PHE A 277 16.43 28.05 11.04
N SER A 278 16.54 28.93 12.03
CA SER A 278 17.09 30.28 11.84
C SER A 278 18.55 30.26 11.35
N GLU A 279 19.36 29.32 11.83
CA GLU A 279 20.74 29.13 11.37
C GLU A 279 20.78 28.64 9.92
N LYS A 280 19.97 27.62 9.56
CA LYS A 280 19.86 27.12 8.18
C LYS A 280 19.39 28.20 7.22
N LEU A 281 18.42 29.02 7.62
CA LEU A 281 17.89 30.11 6.79
C LEU A 281 18.97 31.15 6.52
N ARG A 282 19.72 31.57 7.55
CA ARG A 282 20.83 32.51 7.39
C ARG A 282 21.90 31.97 6.44
N GLU A 283 22.29 30.70 6.59
CA GLU A 283 23.25 30.05 5.69
C GLU A 283 22.75 29.99 4.24
N TRP A 284 21.46 29.73 4.04
CA TRP A 284 20.85 29.72 2.71
C TRP A 284 20.87 31.11 2.07
N GLU A 285 20.45 32.16 2.80
CA GLU A 285 20.47 33.55 2.34
C GLU A 285 21.89 34.00 1.96
N GLU A 286 22.89 33.65 2.79
CA GLU A 286 24.31 33.95 2.53
C GLU A 286 24.83 33.21 1.28
N SER A 287 24.38 31.98 1.06
CA SER A 287 24.85 31.13 -0.05
C SER A 287 24.35 31.57 -1.43
N ARG A 288 23.30 32.40 -1.52
CA ARG A 288 22.59 32.78 -2.78
C ARG A 288 22.34 31.58 -3.71
N SER A 289 22.10 30.41 -3.11
CA SER A 289 21.97 29.16 -3.84
C SER A 289 20.64 29.09 -4.59
N THR A 290 20.60 28.35 -5.70
CA THR A 290 19.35 27.99 -6.42
C THR A 290 18.62 26.83 -5.72
N ARG A 291 19.12 26.34 -4.57
CA ARG A 291 18.43 25.32 -3.77
C ARG A 291 17.16 25.89 -3.14
N PRO A 292 16.13 25.06 -2.93
CA PRO A 292 14.91 25.50 -2.26
C PRO A 292 15.21 26.03 -0.86
N GLU A 293 14.38 26.97 -0.41
CA GLU A 293 14.43 27.54 0.92
C GLU A 293 14.27 26.43 1.98
N PRO A 294 15.05 26.45 3.07
CA PRO A 294 14.84 25.54 4.19
C PRO A 294 13.40 25.62 4.69
N ILE A 295 12.82 24.48 5.06
CA ILE A 295 11.46 24.42 5.58
C ILE A 295 11.50 24.34 7.11
N ARG A 296 10.60 25.07 7.77
CA ARG A 296 10.48 25.05 9.22
C ARG A 296 9.94 23.70 9.70
N GLU A 297 10.62 23.12 10.69
CA GLU A 297 10.26 21.86 11.33
C GLU A 297 9.42 22.14 12.59
N TYR A 298 8.40 21.33 12.83
CA TYR A 298 7.54 21.42 14.01
C TYR A 298 7.42 20.08 14.72
N ASP A 299 7.06 20.15 15.99
CA ASP A 299 6.39 19.04 16.66
C ASP A 299 4.90 19.06 16.33
N TYR A 300 4.24 17.91 16.49
CA TYR A 300 2.83 17.77 16.18
C TYR A 300 2.10 17.01 17.26
N ASP A 301 1.15 17.67 17.92
CA ASP A 301 0.19 16.98 18.78
C ASP A 301 -0.92 16.38 17.91
N TYR A 302 -1.15 15.08 18.11
CA TYR A 302 -2.11 14.31 17.33
C TYR A 302 -3.37 14.03 18.13
N TYR A 303 -4.52 14.38 17.57
CA TYR A 303 -5.84 14.26 18.20
C TYR A 303 -6.75 13.37 17.37
N LEU A 304 -7.51 12.51 18.04
CA LEU A 304 -8.45 11.58 17.42
C LEU A 304 -9.87 11.79 17.97
N PRO A 305 -10.91 11.62 17.13
CA PRO A 305 -12.29 11.57 17.61
C PRO A 305 -12.45 10.51 18.69
N GLU A 306 -13.22 10.81 19.74
CA GLU A 306 -13.50 9.83 20.79
C GLU A 306 -14.46 8.74 20.29
N ASN A 307 -15.50 9.16 19.56
CA ASN A 307 -16.55 8.29 19.03
C ASN A 307 -16.32 7.93 17.55
N PRO A 308 -16.47 6.66 17.13
CA PRO A 308 -16.36 6.27 15.73
C PRO A 308 -17.53 6.79 14.88
N GLU A 309 -18.72 6.98 15.48
CA GLU A 309 -19.87 7.57 14.80
C GLU A 309 -19.61 9.03 14.40
N ALA A 310 -18.84 9.76 15.21
CA ALA A 310 -18.42 11.13 14.92
C ALA A 310 -17.62 11.21 13.61
N VAL A 311 -16.86 10.16 13.25
CA VAL A 311 -16.12 10.10 11.97
C VAL A 311 -17.07 10.11 10.79
N ARG A 312 -18.13 9.29 10.84
CA ARG A 312 -19.11 9.20 9.76
C ARG A 312 -19.84 10.54 9.62
N ASN A 313 -20.32 11.10 10.72
CA ASN A 313 -21.08 12.34 10.68
C ASN A 313 -20.22 13.54 10.26
N LEU A 314 -18.97 13.60 10.71
CA LEU A 314 -18.03 14.63 10.30
C LEU A 314 -17.68 14.53 8.82
N LYS A 315 -17.48 13.31 8.28
CA LYS A 315 -17.29 13.13 6.84
C LYS A 315 -18.49 13.64 6.04
N ARG A 316 -19.72 13.39 6.51
CA ARG A 316 -20.95 13.95 5.91
C ARG A 316 -21.01 15.48 6.02
N LYS A 317 -20.66 16.03 7.19
CA LYS A 317 -20.61 17.49 7.44
C LYS A 317 -19.60 18.20 6.52
N LEU A 318 -18.48 17.54 6.21
CA LEU A 318 -17.42 18.08 5.34
C LEU A 318 -17.63 17.75 3.85
N ASP A 319 -18.58 16.87 3.51
CA ASP A 319 -18.90 16.54 2.13
C ASP A 319 -19.80 17.63 1.54
N VAL A 320 -19.22 18.42 0.63
CA VAL A 320 -19.94 19.49 -0.09
C VAL A 320 -21.04 18.91 -0.99
N ASN A 321 -20.94 17.62 -1.35
CA ASN A 321 -21.92 16.99 -2.21
C ASN A 321 -23.08 16.31 -1.43
N ASP A 322 -23.01 16.22 -0.10
CA ASP A 322 -24.09 15.68 0.73
C ASP A 322 -25.15 16.78 0.97
N PRO A 323 -26.42 16.60 0.54
CA PRO A 323 -27.47 17.60 0.71
C PRO A 323 -27.85 17.86 2.17
N GLU A 324 -27.51 16.95 3.08
CA GLU A 324 -27.79 17.06 4.53
C GLU A 324 -26.55 17.52 5.32
N ASN A 325 -25.48 17.98 4.65
CA ASN A 325 -24.25 18.40 5.32
C ASN A 325 -24.46 19.57 6.30
N GLU A 326 -25.48 20.41 6.12
CA GLU A 326 -25.79 21.52 7.03
C GLU A 326 -26.60 21.12 8.26
N ASP A 327 -27.05 19.86 8.39
CA ASP A 327 -27.85 19.43 9.55
C ASP A 327 -27.04 19.54 10.87
N PRO A 328 -27.52 20.30 11.88
CA PRO A 328 -26.90 20.36 13.20
C PRO A 328 -26.92 19.01 13.93
N ALA A 329 -27.83 18.09 13.60
CA ALA A 329 -27.90 16.76 14.21
C ALA A 329 -26.70 15.85 13.89
N LEU A 330 -25.83 16.27 12.97
CA LEU A 330 -24.58 15.56 12.66
C LEU A 330 -23.56 15.67 13.80
N TYR A 331 -23.60 16.71 14.63
CA TYR A 331 -22.72 16.82 15.78
C TYR A 331 -23.08 15.77 16.84
N THR A 332 -22.07 15.10 17.41
CA THR A 332 -22.28 13.96 18.31
C THR A 332 -22.31 14.32 19.78
N ASP A 333 -21.63 15.40 20.17
CA ASP A 333 -21.38 15.71 21.57
C ASP A 333 -21.88 17.12 21.90
N GLU A 334 -22.55 17.25 23.05
CA GLU A 334 -22.95 18.54 23.61
C GLU A 334 -21.81 19.13 24.44
N VAL A 335 -21.44 20.37 24.15
CA VAL A 335 -20.47 21.18 24.88
C VAL A 335 -21.23 22.13 25.82
N ALA A 336 -20.56 22.65 26.84
CA ALA A 336 -21.13 23.70 27.69
C ALA A 336 -21.72 24.85 26.83
N ASP A 337 -22.89 25.37 27.26
CA ASP A 337 -23.69 26.40 26.58
C ASP A 337 -24.58 25.92 25.40
N ASP A 338 -25.14 24.69 25.46
CA ASP A 338 -26.06 24.11 24.46
C ASP A 338 -25.52 24.06 23.02
N GLN A 339 -24.19 24.14 22.85
CA GLN A 339 -23.53 24.05 21.55
C GLN A 339 -23.13 22.60 21.27
N MET A 340 -23.42 22.10 20.07
CA MET A 340 -22.99 20.77 19.66
C MET A 340 -21.64 20.83 18.91
N ALA A 341 -20.74 19.88 19.18
CA ALA A 341 -19.42 19.81 18.56
C ALA A 341 -18.94 18.37 18.37
N PHE A 342 -17.82 18.21 17.67
CA PHE A 342 -17.07 16.95 17.61
C PHE A 342 -15.98 16.96 18.67
N LYS A 343 -15.99 15.98 19.58
CA LYS A 343 -15.00 15.86 20.64
C LYS A 343 -13.78 15.05 20.20
N TYR A 344 -12.61 15.64 20.37
CA TYR A 344 -11.31 15.08 20.05
C TYR A 344 -10.46 14.91 21.29
N LYS A 345 -9.76 13.78 21.38
CA LYS A 345 -8.85 13.46 22.46
C LYS A 345 -7.41 13.40 21.97
N ARG A 346 -6.50 14.01 22.72
CA ARG A 346 -5.07 13.96 22.44
C ARG A 346 -4.52 12.55 22.62
N LEU A 347 -3.83 12.05 21.59
CA LEU A 347 -3.16 10.76 21.63
C LEU A 347 -1.73 10.88 22.15
N ARG A 348 -0.88 11.64 21.44
CA ARG A 348 0.55 11.86 21.77
C ARG A 348 1.16 12.92 20.86
N THR A 349 2.39 13.34 21.18
CA THR A 349 3.21 14.22 20.34
C THR A 349 4.11 13.41 19.39
N TYR A 350 4.21 13.87 18.16
CA TYR A 350 5.15 13.43 17.15
C TYR A 350 6.17 14.53 16.88
N GLU A 351 7.40 14.15 16.58
CA GLU A 351 8.43 15.06 16.09
C GLU A 351 8.68 14.81 14.59
N THR A 352 9.16 15.84 13.90
CA THR A 352 9.53 15.74 12.49
C THR A 352 10.76 14.83 12.35
N TYR A 353 10.66 13.82 11.49
CA TYR A 353 11.78 12.93 11.15
C TYR A 353 12.48 13.37 9.87
N ASN A 354 11.68 13.68 8.84
CA ASN A 354 12.16 14.22 7.58
C ASN A 354 11.05 15.07 6.94
N GLN A 355 11.45 16.09 6.19
CA GLN A 355 10.52 17.03 5.56
C GLN A 355 11.08 17.43 4.21
N HIS A 356 10.25 17.35 3.18
CA HIS A 356 10.59 17.70 1.80
C HIS A 356 9.42 18.46 1.19
N GLY A 357 9.72 19.46 0.37
CA GLY A 357 8.70 20.30 -0.26
C GLY A 357 9.28 21.62 -0.73
N ASP A 358 8.43 22.43 -1.37
CA ASP A 358 8.75 23.80 -1.77
C ASP A 358 7.48 24.64 -1.64
N VAL A 359 7.49 25.57 -0.67
CA VAL A 359 6.33 26.44 -0.38
C VAL A 359 6.05 27.42 -1.53
N ASN A 360 7.09 27.76 -2.30
CA ASN A 360 6.97 28.71 -3.39
C ASN A 360 6.51 28.06 -4.70
N ASN A 361 6.55 26.72 -4.81
CA ASN A 361 6.18 26.00 -6.02
C ASN A 361 5.24 24.81 -5.75
N LEU A 362 3.95 25.13 -5.71
CA LEU A 362 2.83 24.26 -5.31
C LEU A 362 2.67 22.95 -6.13
N TYR A 363 3.17 22.90 -7.37
CA TYR A 363 2.88 21.82 -8.33
C TYR A 363 4.13 21.05 -8.80
N ASN A 364 5.32 21.38 -8.31
CA ASN A 364 6.57 20.87 -8.87
C ASN A 364 6.96 19.46 -8.39
N ASP A 365 6.69 19.14 -7.13
CA ASP A 365 7.09 17.85 -6.54
C ASP A 365 5.96 16.81 -6.57
N THR A 366 4.84 17.11 -5.91
CA THR A 366 3.72 16.17 -5.80
C THR A 366 2.37 16.83 -5.99
N VAL A 367 1.47 16.11 -6.64
CA VAL A 367 0.09 16.55 -6.90
C VAL A 367 -0.84 15.36 -6.60
N ALA A 368 -1.89 15.60 -5.82
CA ALA A 368 -2.95 14.62 -5.64
C ALA A 368 -3.92 14.68 -6.83
N LEU A 369 -4.40 13.52 -7.28
CA LEU A 369 -5.41 13.41 -8.32
C LEU A 369 -6.61 12.63 -7.78
N ALA A 370 -7.80 13.21 -7.85
CA ALA A 370 -9.06 12.52 -7.60
C ALA A 370 -9.82 12.36 -8.92
N LEU A 371 -10.28 11.14 -9.20
CA LEU A 371 -11.12 10.88 -10.36
C LEU A 371 -12.56 11.08 -9.93
N HIS A 372 -13.28 11.95 -10.63
CA HIS A 372 -14.70 12.17 -10.44
C HIS A 372 -15.47 11.77 -11.69
N ASP A 373 -16.48 10.94 -11.51
CA ASP A 373 -17.41 10.54 -12.56
C ASP A 373 -18.88 10.69 -12.09
N PRO A 374 -19.59 11.75 -12.54
CA PRO A 374 -20.94 12.05 -12.10
C PRO A 374 -22.00 11.05 -12.62
N GLU A 375 -21.63 10.12 -13.50
CA GLU A 375 -22.52 9.02 -13.92
C GLU A 375 -22.41 7.79 -13.02
N THR A 376 -21.32 7.66 -12.26
CA THR A 376 -21.08 6.50 -11.38
C THR A 376 -21.55 6.78 -9.94
N GLU A 377 -21.58 8.04 -9.53
CA GLU A 377 -21.96 8.45 -8.16
C GLU A 377 -23.46 8.79 -8.08
N GLU A 378 -24.28 7.82 -7.66
CA GLU A 378 -25.72 8.02 -7.40
C GLU A 378 -25.95 8.64 -6.02
N GLY A 379 -26.75 9.72 -5.94
CA GLY A 379 -27.24 10.29 -4.67
C GLY A 379 -26.48 11.52 -4.14
N HIS A 380 -25.37 11.92 -4.76
CA HIS A 380 -24.60 13.11 -4.40
C HIS A 380 -24.93 14.30 -5.33
N ALA A 381 -24.81 15.53 -4.82
CA ALA A 381 -24.96 16.74 -5.62
C ALA A 381 -23.87 16.80 -6.70
N LYS A 382 -24.27 17.07 -7.95
CA LYS A 382 -23.38 17.08 -9.12
C LYS A 382 -22.66 18.43 -9.25
N ARG A 383 -21.68 18.67 -8.39
CA ARG A 383 -20.88 19.90 -8.41
C ARG A 383 -19.84 19.91 -9.54
N LEU A 384 -19.16 18.79 -9.73
CA LEU A 384 -18.03 18.67 -10.65
C LEU A 384 -18.43 17.92 -11.94
N ALA A 385 -17.76 18.26 -13.04
CA ALA A 385 -17.87 17.53 -14.30
C ALA A 385 -16.98 16.28 -14.28
N LYS A 386 -17.17 15.36 -15.22
CA LYS A 386 -16.27 14.20 -15.35
C LYS A 386 -14.83 14.67 -15.59
N GLY A 387 -13.92 14.30 -14.69
CA GLY A 387 -12.56 14.82 -14.71
C GLY A 387 -11.63 14.19 -13.67
N ALA A 388 -10.34 14.32 -13.91
CA ALA A 388 -9.28 14.06 -12.94
C ALA A 388 -8.91 15.40 -12.30
N TYR A 389 -9.42 15.64 -11.10
CA TYR A 389 -9.20 16.87 -10.37
C TYR A 389 -7.87 16.84 -9.64
N PHE A 390 -7.06 17.88 -9.81
CA PHE A 390 -5.74 17.96 -9.19
C PHE A 390 -5.68 18.89 -8.00
N TYR A 391 -4.92 18.49 -6.98
CA TYR A 391 -4.77 19.20 -5.72
C TYR A 391 -3.28 19.40 -5.39
N PRO A 392 -2.83 20.63 -5.11
CA PRO A 392 -1.42 20.92 -4.85
C PRO A 392 -0.98 20.31 -3.52
N ILE A 393 0.13 19.56 -3.54
CA ILE A 393 0.78 19.03 -2.34
C ILE A 393 2.16 19.67 -2.23
N VAL A 394 2.26 20.63 -1.31
CA VAL A 394 3.48 21.45 -1.12
C VAL A 394 4.56 20.70 -0.37
N GLN A 395 4.18 19.84 0.57
CA GLN A 395 5.14 19.25 1.49
C GLN A 395 4.74 17.84 1.94
N ARG A 396 5.77 17.01 2.12
CA ARG A 396 5.71 15.65 2.67
C ARG A 396 6.54 15.59 3.94
N THR A 397 5.89 15.29 5.06
CA THR A 397 6.52 15.22 6.39
C THR A 397 6.44 13.79 6.92
N GLY A 398 7.58 13.20 7.27
CA GLY A 398 7.63 11.97 8.05
C GLY A 398 7.57 12.27 9.54
N LEU A 399 6.66 11.61 10.25
CA LEU A 399 6.43 11.76 11.68
C LEU A 399 6.92 10.55 12.45
N ARG A 400 7.65 10.80 13.54
CA ARG A 400 8.03 9.77 14.52
C ARG A 400 7.56 10.14 15.91
N PRO A 401 7.16 9.16 16.75
CA PRO A 401 6.76 9.47 18.13
C PRO A 401 7.88 10.16 18.89
N LYS A 402 7.61 11.34 19.47
CA LYS A 402 8.62 12.06 20.28
C LYS A 402 8.91 11.25 21.54
N ARG A 403 10.19 10.96 21.79
CA ARG A 403 10.60 10.22 22.99
C ARG A 403 10.61 11.17 24.17
N VAL A 404 9.97 10.77 25.27
CA VAL A 404 10.10 11.49 26.54
C VAL A 404 11.50 11.23 27.10
N VAL A 405 12.45 12.10 26.77
CA VAL A 405 13.78 12.11 27.38
C VAL A 405 13.66 12.86 28.71
N GLY A 406 14.23 12.29 29.77
CA GLY A 406 14.07 12.67 31.18
C GLY A 406 13.65 14.12 31.44
N SER A 407 12.48 14.27 32.07
CA SER A 407 11.84 15.52 32.51
C SER A 407 12.85 16.60 32.92
N ARG A 408 13.17 17.54 32.01
CA ARG A 408 13.58 18.88 32.44
C ARG A 408 12.34 19.53 33.02
N MET A 409 12.36 19.80 34.32
CA MET A 409 11.21 20.26 35.14
C MET A 409 10.69 21.66 34.78
N TYR A 410 11.04 22.23 33.63
CA TYR A 410 10.80 23.65 33.32
C TYR A 410 10.04 23.96 32.03
N ASP A 411 9.63 22.97 31.23
CA ASP A 411 8.71 23.21 30.10
C ASP A 411 7.47 22.31 30.19
N GLN A 412 6.57 22.68 31.11
CA GLN A 412 5.17 22.31 30.95
C GLN A 412 4.51 23.41 30.13
N GLN A 413 4.76 23.45 28.82
CA GLN A 413 3.79 24.05 27.92
C GLN A 413 2.43 23.38 28.20
N GLU A 414 1.40 24.19 28.39
CA GLU A 414 0.03 23.72 28.59
C GLU A 414 -0.35 22.78 27.45
N LYS A 415 -0.48 21.48 27.77
CA LYS A 415 -0.91 20.48 26.81
C LYS A 415 -2.42 20.48 26.79
N ILE A 416 -2.99 20.65 25.62
CA ILE A 416 -4.44 20.59 25.41
C ILE A 416 -4.82 19.11 25.32
N ASP A 417 -5.55 18.59 26.30
CA ASP A 417 -5.92 17.17 26.31
C ASP A 417 -7.15 16.87 25.44
N GLU A 418 -8.07 17.83 25.32
CA GLU A 418 -9.32 17.69 24.57
C GLU A 418 -9.56 18.92 23.68
N LEU A 419 -10.06 18.68 22.46
CA LEU A 419 -10.48 19.71 21.53
C LEU A 419 -11.97 19.52 21.20
N ASN A 420 -12.74 20.59 21.28
CA ASN A 420 -14.12 20.62 20.81
C ASN A 420 -14.16 21.39 19.49
N VAL A 421 -14.53 20.71 18.41
CA VAL A 421 -14.43 21.24 17.05
C VAL A 421 -15.80 21.45 16.45
N MET A 422 -16.04 22.66 15.95
CA MET A 422 -17.23 23.04 15.19
C MET A 422 -16.83 23.40 13.77
N VAL A 423 -17.72 23.15 12.82
CA VAL A 423 -17.53 23.53 11.42
C VAL A 423 -18.28 24.84 11.22
N THR A 424 -17.56 25.88 10.84
CA THR A 424 -18.13 27.22 10.62
C THR A 424 -17.77 27.70 9.23
N GLU A 425 -18.58 28.59 8.68
CA GLU A 425 -18.23 29.29 7.46
C GLU A 425 -16.96 30.14 7.67
N PRO A 426 -16.13 30.31 6.63
CA PRO A 426 -14.95 31.16 6.71
C PRO A 426 -15.35 32.62 6.92
N ASN A 427 -14.65 33.31 7.83
CA ASN A 427 -14.77 34.76 8.01
C ASN A 427 -14.38 35.52 6.72
N ASP A 428 -14.83 36.77 6.58
CA ASP A 428 -14.59 37.64 5.41
C ASP A 428 -13.12 37.68 4.97
N ASP A 429 -12.18 37.78 5.93
CA ASP A 429 -10.73 37.78 5.64
C ASP A 429 -10.26 36.45 5.01
N LEU A 430 -10.78 35.33 5.49
CA LEU A 430 -10.46 34.00 4.97
C LEU A 430 -11.09 33.79 3.59
N GLN A 431 -12.30 34.29 3.38
CA GLN A 431 -12.96 34.27 2.08
C GLN A 431 -12.17 35.09 1.05
N ALA A 432 -11.67 36.28 1.42
CA ALA A 432 -10.83 37.09 0.55
C ALA A 432 -9.54 36.36 0.16
N SER A 433 -8.86 35.70 1.11
CA SER A 433 -7.66 34.91 0.82
C SER A 433 -7.94 33.70 -0.08
N GLN A 434 -9.08 33.02 0.12
CA GLN A 434 -9.50 31.93 -0.76
C GLN A 434 -9.80 32.43 -2.17
N MET A 435 -10.47 33.57 -2.30
CA MET A 435 -10.78 34.20 -3.60
C MET A 435 -9.50 34.59 -4.34
N GLU A 436 -8.50 35.16 -3.66
CA GLU A 436 -7.20 35.47 -4.26
C GLU A 436 -6.51 34.21 -4.82
N LYS A 437 -6.52 33.12 -4.06
CA LYS A 437 -5.94 31.83 -4.49
C LYS A 437 -6.70 31.19 -5.63
N ARG A 438 -8.03 31.29 -5.63
CA ARG A 438 -8.89 30.88 -6.75
C ARG A 438 -8.56 31.69 -8.00
N ALA A 439 -8.36 33.01 -7.87
CA ALA A 439 -8.00 33.89 -8.96
C ALA A 439 -6.60 33.59 -9.56
N MET A 440 -5.69 32.94 -8.82
CA MET A 440 -4.41 32.46 -9.37
C MET A 440 -4.59 31.29 -10.35
N LEU A 441 -5.62 30.45 -10.15
CA LEU A 441 -5.93 29.33 -11.05
C LEU A 441 -6.85 29.74 -12.19
N ASP A 442 -7.85 30.57 -11.88
CA ASP A 442 -8.76 31.14 -12.85
C ASP A 442 -8.73 32.67 -12.77
N PRO A 443 -7.94 33.32 -13.66
CA PRO A 443 -7.86 34.78 -13.72
C PRO A 443 -9.21 35.48 -13.94
N ALA A 444 -10.24 34.79 -14.45
CA ALA A 444 -11.57 35.37 -14.63
C ALA A 444 -12.31 35.61 -13.30
N LEU A 445 -11.88 34.96 -12.22
CA LEU A 445 -12.42 35.15 -10.87
C LEU A 445 -11.81 36.36 -10.15
N ARG A 446 -10.81 37.02 -10.75
CA ARG A 446 -10.25 38.26 -10.22
C ARG A 446 -11.31 39.34 -10.35
N VAL A 447 -11.95 39.70 -9.24
CA VAL A 447 -12.86 40.84 -9.21
C VAL A 447 -12.03 42.07 -9.56
N ASP A 448 -12.35 42.73 -10.67
CA ASP A 448 -11.77 44.03 -11.01
C ASP A 448 -12.01 44.95 -9.80
N GLU A 449 -10.93 45.34 -9.11
CA GLU A 449 -11.02 46.41 -8.12
C GLU A 449 -11.68 47.61 -8.82
N VAL A 450 -12.85 47.99 -8.33
CA VAL A 450 -13.54 49.21 -8.73
C VAL A 450 -12.55 50.37 -8.56
N VAL A 451 -12.22 51.01 -9.68
CA VAL A 451 -11.41 52.23 -9.78
C VAL A 451 -11.95 53.34 -8.90
#